data_AF-A0A7Y5E9X1-F1
#
_entry.id   AF-A0A7Y5E9X1-F1
#
_cell.length_a   1.000
_cell.length_b   1.000
_cell.length_c   1.000
_cell.angle_alpha   90.00
_cell.angle_beta   90.00
_cell.angle_gamma   90.00
#
_symmetry.space_group_name_H-M   'P 1'
#
loop_
_entity.id
_entity.type
_entity.pdbx_description
1 polymer ?
#
loop_
_entity_poly.entity_id
_entity_poly.type
_entity_poly.pdbx_seq_one_letter_code
_entity_poly.pdbx_strand_id
1 'polypeptide(L)'
;MDFDDFIYHVSKIPADFVQNKLFFDGLKNKFFDEMKQNKNHTDYFNKYNPGSIESFMLHYATQKASLASHYKYMIDETNQNKELKYRAHTEKIFNLILQKKLWDIQLKWRAEQIQIKEIRTSWDFFFWDNYVSSCPFVPAVTEAEIEIMKAFLRDDNFSDHTKLWYGGWQNYGDIMEIDEYGDLSALPDWYEFYDLRMGTGLLLQLPDIRGKKEEYYLDIARNYYNEKSKKNESVTQPIYVAPLPYLHASYEEMYNYARANENDKHFIELFRINKEMNKTQESYSMISDDEIDHAVYLLKEAEFPVVMPGNTDWRDALMKCSQQYMNSIIANELDVVYEEYKLFLEIGISRNNIEDVLQEFENDPISQGAIRSILKGREICGEPQNLDF
;
A
#
# COMPACT_ATOMS: atom_id res chain seq x y z
N MET A 1 20.11 -17.23 3.77
CA MET A 1 20.46 -17.54 5.17
C MET A 1 19.40 -18.51 5.70
N ASP A 2 19.78 -19.49 6.51
CA ASP A 2 18.81 -20.37 7.19
C ASP A 2 18.28 -19.65 8.44
N PHE A 3 16.96 -19.73 8.68
CA PHE A 3 16.27 -19.09 9.80
C PHE A 3 15.66 -20.11 10.79
N ASP A 4 15.93 -21.41 10.62
CA ASP A 4 15.43 -22.46 11.52
C ASP A 4 15.92 -22.26 12.97
N ASP A 5 17.13 -21.69 13.15
CA ASP A 5 17.68 -21.34 14.47
C ASP A 5 17.27 -19.95 14.97
N PHE A 6 16.42 -19.22 14.25
CA PHE A 6 16.00 -17.88 14.65
C PHE A 6 15.27 -17.92 16.01
N ILE A 7 15.64 -16.99 16.89
CA ILE A 7 15.09 -16.94 18.25
C ILE A 7 13.60 -16.58 18.26
N TYR A 8 13.13 -15.91 17.20
CA TYR A 8 11.72 -15.59 16.96
C TYR A 8 11.13 -16.42 15.82
N HIS A 9 11.63 -17.64 15.63
CA HIS A 9 11.07 -18.57 14.63
C HIS A 9 9.54 -18.75 14.84
N VAL A 10 8.77 -18.88 13.75
CA VAL A 10 7.29 -18.97 13.79
C VAL A 10 6.74 -20.02 14.74
N SER A 11 7.48 -21.12 14.94
CA SER A 11 7.11 -22.19 15.90
C SER A 11 7.22 -21.79 17.38
N LYS A 12 7.86 -20.66 17.68
CA LYS A 12 8.09 -20.14 19.04
C LYS A 12 7.17 -18.94 19.36
N ILE A 13 6.34 -18.51 18.42
CA ILE A 13 5.45 -17.35 18.54
C ILE A 13 4.02 -17.85 18.89
N PRO A 14 3.27 -17.15 19.76
CA PRO A 14 1.87 -17.50 20.03
C PRO A 14 1.00 -17.45 18.76
N ALA A 15 0.19 -18.50 18.56
CA ALA A 15 -0.75 -18.58 17.43
C ALA A 15 -2.03 -17.76 17.64
N ASP A 16 -2.43 -17.53 18.89
CA ASP A 16 -3.58 -16.69 19.23
C ASP A 16 -3.29 -15.22 18.93
N PHE A 17 -4.20 -14.54 18.23
CA PHE A 17 -4.03 -13.16 17.78
C PHE A 17 -3.75 -12.17 18.93
N VAL A 18 -4.46 -12.30 20.06
CA VAL A 18 -4.31 -11.40 21.20
C VAL A 18 -2.97 -11.65 21.89
N GLN A 19 -2.61 -12.91 22.12
CA GLN A 19 -1.31 -13.27 22.69
C GLN A 19 -0.14 -12.92 21.77
N ASN A 20 -0.32 -13.04 20.46
CA ASN A 20 0.65 -12.65 19.44
C ASN A 20 0.93 -11.15 19.49
N LYS A 21 -0.13 -10.33 19.51
CA LYS A 21 -0.02 -8.87 19.64
C LYS A 21 0.69 -8.49 20.95
N LEU A 22 0.28 -9.05 22.08
CA LEU A 22 0.91 -8.81 23.38
C LEU A 22 2.39 -9.23 23.39
N PHE A 23 2.73 -10.33 22.72
CA PHE A 23 4.11 -10.80 22.60
C PHE A 23 4.98 -9.79 21.85
N PHE A 24 4.53 -9.27 20.70
CA PHE A 24 5.30 -8.29 19.92
C PHE A 24 5.33 -6.90 20.56
N ASP A 25 4.27 -6.48 21.26
CA ASP A 25 4.28 -5.26 22.09
C ASP A 25 5.32 -5.36 23.22
N GLY A 26 5.38 -6.52 23.88
CA GLY A 26 6.41 -6.83 24.87
C GLY A 26 7.82 -6.84 24.27
N LEU A 27 7.96 -7.35 23.05
CA LEU A 27 9.22 -7.43 22.34
C LEU A 27 9.76 -6.04 21.96
N LYS A 28 8.89 -5.14 21.50
CA LYS A 28 9.22 -3.73 21.25
C LYS A 28 9.80 -3.07 22.50
N ASN A 29 9.14 -3.23 23.65
CA ASN A 29 9.62 -2.65 24.91
C ASN A 29 10.98 -3.23 25.31
N LYS A 30 11.14 -4.56 25.18
CA LYS A 30 12.40 -5.24 25.45
C LYS A 30 13.53 -4.69 24.58
N PHE A 31 13.34 -4.56 23.26
CA PHE A 31 14.36 -4.02 22.36
C PHE A 31 14.71 -2.56 22.67
N PHE A 32 13.71 -1.74 23.00
CA PHE A 32 13.94 -0.36 23.43
C PHE A 32 14.78 -0.30 24.72
N ASP A 33 14.46 -1.12 25.71
CA ASP A 33 15.20 -1.19 26.97
C ASP A 33 16.63 -1.70 26.78
N GLU A 34 16.84 -2.70 25.92
CA GLU A 34 18.18 -3.20 25.55
C GLU A 34 19.05 -2.09 24.97
N MET A 35 18.49 -1.26 24.06
CA MET A 35 19.20 -0.12 23.49
C MET A 35 19.56 0.93 24.55
N LYS A 36 18.68 1.17 25.52
CA LYS A 36 18.89 2.14 26.60
C LYS A 36 19.94 1.68 27.61
N GLN A 37 20.06 0.37 27.83
CA GLN A 37 20.94 -0.22 28.85
C GLN A 37 22.33 -0.61 28.31
N ASN A 38 22.47 -0.80 27.00
CA ASN A 38 23.72 -1.26 26.41
C ASN A 38 24.72 -0.11 26.16
N LYS A 39 25.81 -0.12 26.93
CA LYS A 39 26.88 0.89 26.90
C LYS A 39 27.57 1.00 25.54
N ASN A 40 27.56 -0.03 24.69
CA ASN A 40 28.18 -0.01 23.37
C ASN A 40 27.43 0.90 22.37
N HIS A 41 26.18 1.25 22.62
CA HIS A 41 25.41 2.16 21.76
C HIS A 41 25.69 3.65 22.05
N THR A 42 26.33 3.95 23.19
CA THR A 42 26.63 5.32 23.64
C THR A 42 27.52 6.06 22.64
N ASP A 43 28.49 5.38 22.03
CA ASP A 43 29.42 5.97 21.06
C ASP A 43 28.78 6.28 19.70
N TYR A 44 27.73 5.55 19.33
CA TYR A 44 26.94 5.84 18.13
C TYR A 44 26.07 7.07 18.36
N PHE A 45 25.34 7.12 19.48
CA PHE A 45 24.36 8.17 19.77
C PHE A 45 24.97 9.51 20.18
N ASN A 46 26.17 9.52 20.76
CA ASN A 46 26.90 10.74 21.13
C ASN A 46 27.19 11.69 19.96
N LYS A 47 27.03 11.22 18.71
CA LYS A 47 27.22 12.00 17.48
C LYS A 47 25.99 12.82 17.08
N TYR A 48 24.85 12.58 17.71
CA TYR A 48 23.56 13.10 17.27
C TYR A 48 22.87 13.95 18.35
N ASN A 49 21.86 14.70 17.94
CA ASN A 49 21.05 15.53 18.82
C ASN A 49 20.33 14.66 19.87
N PRO A 50 20.51 14.91 21.20
CA PRO A 50 19.85 14.15 22.25
C PRO A 50 18.32 14.05 22.12
N GLY A 51 17.66 15.09 21.61
CA GLY A 51 16.21 15.12 21.39
C GLY A 51 15.73 14.19 20.27
N SER A 52 16.63 13.70 19.40
CA SER A 52 16.32 12.75 18.33
C SER A 52 16.52 11.28 18.73
N ILE A 53 17.34 11.03 19.76
CA ILE A 53 17.79 9.67 20.13
C ILE A 53 16.63 8.79 20.58
N GLU A 54 15.79 9.27 21.50
CA GLU A 54 14.70 8.46 22.07
C GLU A 54 13.66 8.09 21.00
N SER A 55 13.32 9.05 20.13
CA SER A 55 12.46 8.79 18.97
C SER A 55 13.06 7.73 18.07
N PHE A 56 14.34 7.86 17.70
CA PHE A 56 15.03 6.85 16.89
C PHE A 56 15.02 5.47 17.54
N MET A 57 15.34 5.37 18.84
CA MET A 57 15.32 4.11 19.59
C MET A 57 13.93 3.45 19.53
N LEU A 58 12.86 4.23 19.71
CA LEU A 58 11.50 3.73 19.66
C LEU A 58 11.14 3.21 18.26
N HIS A 59 11.52 3.93 17.21
CA HIS A 59 11.28 3.53 15.82
C HIS A 59 12.07 2.27 15.47
N TYR A 60 13.37 2.22 15.81
CA TYR A 60 14.20 1.05 15.58
C TYR A 60 13.67 -0.20 16.31
N ALA A 61 13.29 -0.06 17.58
CA ALA A 61 12.70 -1.16 18.36
C ALA A 61 11.37 -1.65 17.76
N THR A 62 10.53 -0.72 17.29
CA THR A 62 9.27 -1.04 16.60
C THR A 62 9.55 -1.77 15.29
N GLN A 63 10.48 -1.27 14.48
CA GLN A 63 10.86 -1.87 13.21
C GLN A 63 11.46 -3.27 13.43
N LYS A 64 12.36 -3.43 14.40
CA LYS A 64 12.97 -4.73 14.74
C LYS A 64 11.91 -5.75 15.17
N ALA A 65 10.92 -5.35 15.97
CA ALA A 65 9.80 -6.21 16.32
C ALA A 65 8.94 -6.58 15.10
N SER A 66 8.67 -5.62 14.21
CA SER A 66 7.95 -5.86 12.95
C SER A 66 8.69 -6.81 12.01
N LEU A 67 10.02 -6.68 11.91
CA LEU A 67 10.85 -7.59 11.12
C LEU A 67 10.78 -9.01 11.68
N ALA A 68 10.78 -9.16 13.01
CA ALA A 68 10.62 -10.46 13.65
C ALA A 68 9.22 -11.08 13.44
N SER A 69 8.16 -10.27 13.35
CA SER A 69 6.80 -10.79 13.11
C SER A 69 6.56 -11.20 11.67
N HIS A 70 7.21 -10.54 10.71
CA HIS A 70 6.97 -10.76 9.27
C HIS A 70 8.16 -11.44 8.56
N TYR A 71 9.17 -11.93 9.29
CA TYR A 71 10.39 -12.48 8.71
C TYR A 71 10.13 -13.62 7.72
N LYS A 72 9.20 -14.52 8.05
CA LYS A 72 8.84 -15.65 7.19
C LYS A 72 8.26 -15.17 5.86
N TYR A 73 7.36 -14.18 5.90
CA TYR A 73 6.80 -13.57 4.69
C TYR A 73 7.91 -12.97 3.82
N MET A 74 8.81 -12.16 4.40
CA MET A 74 9.91 -11.53 3.65
C MET A 74 10.86 -12.57 3.02
N ILE A 75 11.18 -13.64 3.76
CA ILE A 75 12.04 -14.71 3.26
C ILE A 75 11.33 -15.50 2.17
N ASP A 76 10.08 -15.88 2.38
CA ASP A 76 9.28 -16.61 1.41
C ASP A 76 9.13 -15.77 0.12
N GLU A 77 8.94 -14.45 0.22
CA GLU A 77 8.92 -13.53 -0.92
C GLU A 77 10.27 -13.49 -1.67
N THR A 78 11.40 -13.50 -0.96
CA THR A 78 12.73 -13.59 -1.59
C THR A 78 13.05 -14.97 -2.17
N ASN A 79 12.44 -16.03 -1.63
CA ASN A 79 12.67 -17.44 -2.02
C ASN A 79 11.60 -17.98 -2.98
N GLN A 80 10.59 -17.20 -3.34
CA GLN A 80 9.59 -17.62 -4.30
C GLN A 80 10.25 -17.99 -5.64
N ASN A 81 9.89 -19.15 -6.16
CA ASN A 81 10.23 -19.56 -7.52
C ASN A 81 9.82 -18.44 -8.50
N LYS A 82 10.61 -18.16 -9.53
CA LYS A 82 10.33 -17.10 -10.52
C LYS A 82 8.91 -17.21 -11.08
N GLU A 83 8.43 -18.44 -11.30
CA GLU A 83 7.05 -18.74 -11.71
C GLU A 83 6.00 -18.26 -10.68
N LEU A 84 6.25 -18.47 -9.38
CA LEU A 84 5.36 -17.98 -8.31
C LEU A 84 5.38 -16.45 -8.21
N LYS A 85 6.52 -15.81 -8.49
CA LYS A 85 6.63 -14.34 -8.54
C LYS A 85 5.78 -13.75 -9.67
N TYR A 86 5.84 -14.34 -10.87
CA TYR A 86 5.00 -13.90 -11.99
C TYR A 86 3.52 -14.15 -11.71
N ARG A 87 3.17 -15.28 -11.08
CA ARG A 87 1.80 -15.56 -10.66
C ARG A 87 1.28 -14.49 -9.70
N ALA A 88 1.99 -14.23 -8.60
CA ALA A 88 1.56 -13.24 -7.60
C ALA A 88 1.43 -11.82 -8.20
N HIS A 89 2.33 -11.43 -9.10
CA HIS A 89 2.22 -10.15 -9.79
C HIS A 89 1.06 -10.11 -10.79
N THR A 90 0.82 -11.22 -11.52
CA THR A 90 -0.34 -11.35 -12.43
C THR A 90 -1.65 -11.22 -11.68
N GLU A 91 -1.76 -11.76 -10.46
CA GLU A 91 -2.94 -11.59 -9.62
C GLU A 91 -3.16 -10.12 -9.19
N LYS A 92 -2.09 -9.38 -8.90
CA LYS A 92 -2.18 -7.94 -8.64
C LYS A 92 -2.71 -7.19 -9.86
N ILE A 93 -2.22 -7.52 -11.06
CA ILE A 93 -2.70 -6.94 -12.32
C ILE A 93 -4.16 -7.31 -12.57
N PHE A 94 -4.54 -8.56 -12.36
CA PHE A 94 -5.94 -9.00 -12.43
C PHE A 94 -6.85 -8.16 -11.51
N ASN A 95 -6.40 -7.91 -10.27
CA ASN A 95 -7.15 -7.10 -9.32
C ASN A 95 -7.33 -5.64 -9.79
N LEU A 96 -6.51 -5.10 -10.69
CA LEU A 96 -6.72 -3.75 -11.25
C LEU A 96 -8.02 -3.65 -12.06
N ILE A 97 -8.46 -4.74 -12.67
CA ILE A 97 -9.78 -4.80 -13.34
C ILE A 97 -10.88 -4.59 -12.30
N LEU A 98 -10.79 -5.30 -11.16
CA LEU A 98 -11.74 -5.16 -10.07
C LEU A 98 -11.68 -3.76 -9.44
N GLN A 99 -10.48 -3.19 -9.29
CA GLN A 99 -10.31 -1.82 -8.78
C GLN A 99 -11.02 -0.79 -9.65
N LYS A 100 -10.86 -0.89 -10.99
CA LYS A 100 -11.55 0.00 -11.92
C LYS A 100 -13.08 -0.15 -11.82
N LYS A 101 -13.57 -1.37 -11.66
CA LYS A 101 -15.01 -1.62 -11.49
C LYS A 101 -15.53 -1.05 -10.17
N LEU A 102 -14.76 -1.16 -9.09
CA LEU A 102 -15.07 -0.54 -7.79
C LEU A 102 -15.10 0.99 -7.91
N TRP A 103 -14.16 1.58 -8.65
CA TRP A 103 -14.12 3.01 -8.93
C TRP A 103 -15.36 3.49 -9.69
N ASP A 104 -15.77 2.80 -10.75
CA ASP A 104 -16.98 3.15 -11.50
C ASP A 104 -18.25 3.07 -10.65
N ILE A 105 -18.28 2.12 -9.71
CA ILE A 105 -19.34 1.99 -8.70
C ILE A 105 -19.29 3.17 -7.73
N GLN A 106 -18.11 3.54 -7.24
CA GLN A 106 -17.91 4.69 -6.36
C GLN A 106 -18.42 5.98 -7.01
N LEU A 107 -18.07 6.25 -8.28
CA LEU A 107 -18.53 7.43 -9.01
C LEU A 107 -20.07 7.51 -9.09
N LYS A 108 -20.72 6.39 -9.44
CA LYS A 108 -22.20 6.32 -9.51
C LYS A 108 -22.84 6.47 -8.14
N TRP A 109 -22.25 5.88 -7.09
CA TRP A 109 -22.75 5.97 -5.73
C TRP A 109 -22.65 7.41 -5.20
N ARG A 110 -21.50 8.07 -5.41
CA ARG A 110 -21.28 9.48 -5.03
C ARG A 110 -22.25 10.43 -5.73
N ALA A 111 -22.63 10.10 -6.96
CA ALA A 111 -23.63 10.82 -7.74
C ALA A 111 -25.10 10.47 -7.40
N GLU A 112 -25.33 9.65 -6.36
CA GLU A 112 -26.66 9.18 -5.93
C GLU A 112 -27.44 8.41 -7.02
N GLN A 113 -26.77 7.90 -8.06
CA GLN A 113 -27.41 7.13 -9.13
C GLN A 113 -27.70 5.69 -8.72
N ILE A 114 -26.96 5.17 -7.74
CA ILE A 114 -27.13 3.83 -7.18
C ILE A 114 -27.10 3.88 -5.65
N GLN A 115 -27.68 2.86 -5.03
CA GLN A 115 -27.58 2.59 -3.60
C GLN A 115 -26.96 1.22 -3.39
N ILE A 116 -26.04 1.12 -2.45
CA ILE A 116 -25.34 -0.12 -2.11
C ILE A 116 -25.53 -0.30 -0.61
N LYS A 117 -26.15 -1.42 -0.20
CA LYS A 117 -26.54 -1.65 1.20
C LYS A 117 -25.31 -1.72 2.11
N GLU A 118 -24.22 -2.25 1.58
CA GLU A 118 -22.96 -2.46 2.27
C GLU A 118 -22.16 -1.17 2.46
N ILE A 119 -22.44 -0.12 1.68
CA ILE A 119 -21.72 1.17 1.74
C ILE A 119 -22.52 2.19 2.55
N ARG A 120 -21.95 2.62 3.68
CA ARG A 120 -22.50 3.59 4.62
C ARG A 120 -21.99 4.99 4.32
N THR A 121 -20.71 5.11 3.99
CA THR A 121 -20.05 6.39 3.67
C THR A 121 -19.04 6.21 2.53
N SER A 122 -18.58 7.32 1.94
CA SER A 122 -17.53 7.26 0.91
C SER A 122 -16.22 6.64 1.41
N TRP A 123 -16.00 6.61 2.73
CA TRP A 123 -14.82 6.02 3.34
C TRP A 123 -14.81 4.48 3.29
N ASP A 124 -15.97 3.84 3.15
CA ASP A 124 -16.05 2.39 3.03
C ASP A 124 -15.39 1.87 1.74
N PHE A 125 -15.27 2.71 0.70
CA PHE A 125 -14.56 2.33 -0.53
C PHE A 125 -13.06 2.11 -0.30
N PHE A 126 -12.42 2.80 0.64
CA PHE A 126 -11.01 2.56 1.00
C PHE A 126 -10.80 1.20 1.66
N PHE A 127 -11.78 0.72 2.43
CA PHE A 127 -11.74 -0.63 2.96
C PHE A 127 -11.82 -1.64 1.81
N TRP A 128 -12.80 -1.47 0.92
CA TRP A 128 -13.01 -2.39 -0.20
C TRP A 128 -11.91 -2.35 -1.26
N ASP A 129 -11.12 -1.27 -1.35
CA ASP A 129 -9.87 -1.21 -2.11
C ASP A 129 -8.93 -2.35 -1.70
N ASN A 130 -8.70 -2.53 -0.39
CA ASN A 130 -7.80 -3.57 0.13
C ASN A 130 -8.36 -4.99 -0.03
N TYR A 131 -9.68 -5.12 -0.12
CA TYR A 131 -10.40 -6.40 -0.20
C TYR A 131 -11.16 -6.58 -1.52
N VAL A 132 -10.67 -5.98 -2.61
CA VAL A 132 -11.44 -5.86 -3.87
C VAL A 132 -11.84 -7.21 -4.47
N SER A 133 -11.01 -8.24 -4.33
CA SER A 133 -11.29 -9.62 -4.79
C SER A 133 -12.41 -10.32 -4.02
N SER A 134 -12.74 -9.81 -2.84
CA SER A 134 -13.80 -10.33 -1.96
C SER A 134 -14.97 -9.34 -1.84
N CYS A 135 -14.99 -8.29 -2.67
CA CYS A 135 -16.02 -7.27 -2.62
C CYS A 135 -17.37 -7.81 -3.16
N PRO A 136 -18.43 -7.84 -2.35
CA PRO A 136 -19.66 -8.58 -2.68
C PRO A 136 -20.53 -7.91 -3.75
N PHE A 137 -20.31 -6.62 -4.02
CA PHE A 137 -21.12 -5.83 -4.95
C PHE A 137 -20.37 -5.44 -6.24
N VAL A 138 -19.08 -5.80 -6.36
CA VAL A 138 -18.35 -5.66 -7.62
C VAL A 138 -18.74 -6.85 -8.52
N PRO A 139 -19.25 -6.61 -9.75
CA PRO A 139 -19.61 -7.72 -10.64
C PRO A 139 -18.37 -8.56 -11.00
N ALA A 140 -18.59 -9.81 -11.41
CA ALA A 140 -17.51 -10.68 -11.84
C ALA A 140 -16.73 -10.09 -13.04
N VAL A 141 -15.45 -10.45 -13.15
CA VAL A 141 -14.61 -10.11 -14.30
C VAL A 141 -15.05 -10.91 -15.53
N THR A 142 -15.11 -10.22 -16.67
CA THR A 142 -15.52 -10.79 -17.96
C THR A 142 -14.31 -11.06 -18.85
N GLU A 143 -14.47 -11.98 -19.81
CA GLU A 143 -13.45 -12.26 -20.85
C GLU A 143 -13.05 -11.01 -21.62
N ALA A 144 -14.01 -10.12 -21.91
CA ALA A 144 -13.73 -8.86 -22.60
C ALA A 144 -12.77 -7.96 -21.80
N GLU A 145 -12.94 -7.88 -20.48
CA GLU A 145 -12.06 -7.09 -19.61
C GLU A 145 -10.65 -7.69 -19.50
N ILE A 146 -10.54 -9.02 -19.54
CA ILE A 146 -9.24 -9.71 -19.61
C ILE A 146 -8.52 -9.37 -20.91
N GLU A 147 -9.21 -9.42 -22.05
CA GLU A 147 -8.61 -9.07 -23.34
C GLU A 147 -8.21 -7.58 -23.40
N ILE A 148 -8.99 -6.68 -22.77
CA ILE A 148 -8.62 -5.27 -22.63
C ILE A 148 -7.38 -5.10 -21.76
N MET A 149 -7.26 -5.81 -20.63
CA MET A 149 -6.06 -5.77 -19.78
C MET A 149 -4.84 -6.32 -20.52
N LYS A 150 -4.99 -7.42 -21.27
CA LYS A 150 -3.91 -7.97 -22.11
C LYS A 150 -3.49 -6.98 -23.20
N ALA A 151 -4.44 -6.25 -23.77
CA ALA A 151 -4.14 -5.18 -24.73
C ALA A 151 -3.41 -4.01 -24.06
N PHE A 152 -3.77 -3.63 -22.83
CA PHE A 152 -3.12 -2.58 -22.05
C PHE A 152 -1.66 -2.93 -21.74
N LEU A 153 -1.41 -4.13 -21.22
CA LEU A 153 -0.06 -4.61 -20.93
C LEU A 153 0.86 -4.62 -22.16
N ARG A 154 0.29 -4.87 -23.33
CA ARG A 154 1.00 -4.93 -24.61
C ARG A 154 1.05 -3.59 -25.34
N ASP A 155 0.51 -2.52 -24.77
CA ASP A 155 0.63 -1.19 -25.34
C ASP A 155 2.07 -0.68 -25.20
N ASP A 156 2.69 -0.25 -26.30
CA ASP A 156 4.07 0.25 -26.29
C ASP A 156 4.24 1.53 -25.47
N ASN A 157 3.15 2.26 -25.20
CA ASN A 157 3.14 3.46 -24.37
C ASN A 157 2.86 3.15 -22.90
N PHE A 158 2.47 1.92 -22.56
CA PHE A 158 2.29 1.55 -21.17
C PHE A 158 3.65 1.48 -20.48
N SER A 159 3.82 2.36 -19.51
CA SER A 159 4.90 2.31 -18.55
C SER A 159 4.29 2.12 -17.17
N ASP A 160 4.83 1.19 -16.37
CA ASP A 160 4.43 1.00 -14.98
C ASP A 160 4.94 2.18 -14.12
N HIS A 161 4.39 3.36 -14.39
CA HIS A 161 4.67 4.62 -13.72
C HIS A 161 3.44 5.13 -13.00
N THR A 162 2.39 4.32 -12.83
CA THR A 162 1.17 4.73 -12.13
C THR A 162 1.57 5.19 -10.73
N LYS A 163 1.60 6.50 -10.52
CA LYS A 163 2.05 7.14 -9.29
C LYS A 163 0.96 6.98 -8.24
N LEU A 164 0.82 5.79 -7.65
CA LEU A 164 -0.08 5.54 -6.52
C LEU A 164 0.52 6.04 -5.21
N TRP A 165 1.19 7.20 -5.26
CA TRP A 165 1.85 7.77 -4.10
C TRP A 165 0.77 8.44 -3.25
N TYR A 166 0.40 7.75 -2.16
CA TYR A 166 -0.38 8.19 -1.00
C TYR A 166 -1.91 7.95 -0.98
N GLY A 167 -2.61 7.82 -2.12
CA GLY A 167 -4.09 7.79 -2.11
C GLY A 167 -4.80 6.43 -2.08
N GLY A 168 -4.25 5.40 -2.73
CA GLY A 168 -4.99 4.17 -3.04
C GLY A 168 -5.88 4.31 -4.29
N TRP A 169 -6.46 3.21 -4.76
CA TRP A 169 -7.20 3.16 -6.04
C TRP A 169 -8.58 3.83 -5.98
N GLN A 170 -9.08 4.08 -4.77
CA GLN A 170 -10.40 4.65 -4.53
C GLN A 170 -10.35 6.09 -3.97
N ASN A 171 -9.18 6.75 -4.04
CA ASN A 171 -9.06 8.13 -3.57
C ASN A 171 -9.67 9.12 -4.56
N TYR A 172 -10.95 9.41 -4.34
CA TYR A 172 -11.69 10.34 -5.16
C TYR A 172 -11.06 11.74 -5.20
N GLY A 173 -10.54 12.23 -4.07
CA GLY A 173 -9.98 13.58 -3.99
C GLY A 173 -8.76 13.76 -4.89
N ASP A 174 -7.80 12.83 -4.78
CA ASP A 174 -6.57 12.86 -5.57
C ASP A 174 -6.86 12.58 -7.05
N ILE A 175 -7.63 11.54 -7.37
CA ILE A 175 -7.88 11.11 -8.76
C ILE A 175 -8.67 12.17 -9.54
N MET A 176 -9.59 12.88 -8.87
CA MET A 176 -10.42 13.92 -9.50
C MET A 176 -9.78 15.32 -9.43
N GLU A 177 -8.54 15.44 -8.93
CA GLU A 177 -7.81 16.70 -8.90
C GLU A 177 -7.41 17.11 -10.31
N ILE A 178 -7.83 18.33 -10.69
CA ILE A 178 -7.52 18.94 -11.98
C ILE A 178 -6.27 19.80 -11.81
N ASP A 179 -5.27 19.58 -12.67
CA ASP A 179 -4.04 20.36 -12.66
C ASP A 179 -4.19 21.74 -13.34
N GLU A 180 -3.07 22.47 -13.44
CA GLU A 180 -3.03 23.79 -14.06
C GLU A 180 -3.38 23.79 -15.57
N TYR A 181 -3.34 22.63 -16.23
CA TYR A 181 -3.64 22.46 -17.66
C TYR A 181 -5.09 22.02 -17.90
N GLY A 182 -5.82 21.63 -16.84
CA GLY A 182 -7.19 21.16 -16.94
C GLY A 182 -7.31 19.64 -17.01
N ASP A 183 -6.22 18.90 -16.78
CA ASP A 183 -6.17 17.45 -16.89
C ASP A 183 -6.21 16.79 -15.49
N LEU A 184 -6.71 15.55 -15.43
CA LEU A 184 -6.71 14.73 -14.21
C LEU A 184 -5.32 14.14 -13.97
N SER A 185 -4.47 14.91 -13.30
CA SER A 185 -3.03 14.57 -13.17
C SER A 185 -2.73 13.27 -12.44
N ALA A 186 -3.67 12.77 -11.63
CA ALA A 186 -3.53 11.53 -10.87
C ALA A 186 -4.43 10.40 -11.38
N LEU A 187 -5.12 10.56 -12.52
CA LEU A 187 -5.91 9.47 -13.11
C LEU A 187 -4.96 8.33 -13.55
N PRO A 188 -5.17 7.09 -13.08
CA PRO A 188 -4.33 5.99 -13.51
C PRO A 188 -4.43 5.72 -15.01
N ASP A 189 -3.31 5.45 -15.70
CA ASP A 189 -3.27 5.11 -17.12
C ASP A 189 -4.22 3.95 -17.47
N TRP A 190 -4.32 2.95 -16.58
CA TRP A 190 -5.26 1.84 -16.72
C TRP A 190 -6.72 2.31 -16.76
N TYR A 191 -7.09 3.30 -15.95
CA TYR A 191 -8.46 3.80 -15.87
C TYR A 191 -8.84 4.51 -17.17
N GLU A 192 -7.96 5.37 -17.67
CA GLU A 192 -8.14 6.04 -18.95
C GLU A 192 -8.24 5.03 -20.10
N PHE A 193 -7.32 4.05 -20.15
CA PHE A 193 -7.29 3.03 -21.19
C PHE A 193 -8.57 2.18 -21.22
N TYR A 194 -9.05 1.81 -20.03
CA TYR A 194 -10.29 1.08 -19.84
C TYR A 194 -11.50 1.93 -20.26
N ASP A 195 -11.56 3.19 -19.83
CA ASP A 195 -12.67 4.11 -20.12
C ASP A 195 -12.88 4.35 -21.61
N LEU A 196 -11.77 4.48 -22.36
CA LEU A 196 -11.81 4.64 -23.81
C LEU A 196 -12.39 3.40 -24.52
N ARG A 197 -12.17 2.20 -23.98
CA ARG A 197 -12.59 0.93 -24.60
C ARG A 197 -13.97 0.47 -24.16
N MET A 198 -14.32 0.73 -22.90
CA MET A 198 -15.60 0.33 -22.31
C MET A 198 -16.65 1.44 -22.37
N GLY A 199 -16.27 2.66 -22.80
CA GLY A 199 -17.17 3.80 -22.90
C GLY A 199 -17.61 4.34 -21.55
N THR A 200 -16.82 4.12 -20.49
CA THR A 200 -17.13 4.51 -19.11
C THR A 200 -16.57 5.86 -18.71
N GLY A 201 -15.81 6.54 -19.57
CA GLY A 201 -15.20 7.84 -19.26
C GLY A 201 -16.20 8.97 -18.93
N LEU A 202 -17.47 8.86 -19.37
CA LEU A 202 -18.52 9.80 -18.97
C LEU A 202 -18.85 9.74 -17.47
N LEU A 203 -18.47 8.68 -16.77
CA LEU A 203 -18.65 8.57 -15.32
C LEU A 203 -17.81 9.61 -14.56
N LEU A 204 -16.68 10.05 -15.12
CA LEU A 204 -15.83 11.11 -14.54
C LEU A 204 -16.55 12.48 -14.53
N GLN A 205 -17.60 12.65 -15.33
CA GLN A 205 -18.42 13.87 -15.36
C GLN A 205 -19.55 13.86 -14.34
N LEU A 206 -19.71 12.78 -13.57
CA LEU A 206 -20.76 12.68 -12.57
C LEU A 206 -20.49 13.60 -11.37
N PRO A 207 -21.53 14.22 -10.79
CA PRO A 207 -21.37 15.11 -9.65
C PRO A 207 -21.06 14.32 -8.37
N ASP A 208 -20.18 14.87 -7.52
CA ASP A 208 -19.98 14.36 -6.17
C ASP A 208 -21.03 14.92 -5.20
N ILE A 209 -22.22 14.31 -5.16
CA ILE A 209 -23.31 14.75 -4.30
C ILE A 209 -23.09 14.26 -2.87
N ARG A 210 -22.89 12.94 -2.68
CA ARG A 210 -22.71 12.35 -1.35
C ARG A 210 -21.42 12.81 -0.69
N GLY A 211 -20.31 12.83 -1.42
CA GLY A 211 -19.03 13.24 -0.87
C GLY A 211 -19.06 14.67 -0.34
N LYS A 212 -19.67 15.60 -1.06
CA LYS A 212 -19.86 16.98 -0.58
C LYS A 212 -20.72 17.07 0.69
N LYS A 213 -21.77 16.24 0.80
CA LYS A 213 -22.59 16.17 2.02
C LYS A 213 -21.77 15.63 3.20
N GLU A 214 -20.97 14.60 2.99
CA GLU A 214 -20.09 14.03 4.01
C GLU A 214 -19.00 15.02 4.45
N GLU A 215 -18.29 15.63 3.50
CA GLU A 215 -17.23 16.62 3.73
C GLU A 215 -17.72 17.78 4.60
N TYR A 216 -18.93 18.29 4.34
CA TYR A 216 -19.55 19.35 5.14
C TYR A 216 -19.60 19.01 6.65
N TYR A 217 -20.07 17.81 7.01
CA TYR A 217 -20.13 17.41 8.41
C TYR A 217 -18.75 17.05 8.98
N LEU A 218 -17.87 16.47 8.16
CA LEU A 218 -16.49 16.18 8.54
C LEU A 218 -15.73 17.46 8.91
N ASP A 219 -15.90 18.54 8.15
CA ASP A 219 -15.30 19.85 8.43
C ASP A 219 -15.78 20.45 9.75
N ILE A 220 -17.08 20.34 10.04
CA ILE A 220 -17.65 20.81 11.32
C ILE A 220 -17.04 20.02 12.49
N ALA A 221 -16.97 18.70 12.37
CA ALA A 221 -16.38 17.86 13.40
C ALA A 221 -14.88 18.14 13.59
N ARG A 222 -14.13 18.28 12.49
CA ARG A 222 -12.70 18.63 12.49
C ARG A 222 -12.44 19.94 13.23
N ASN A 223 -13.23 20.97 12.93
CA ASN A 223 -13.14 22.27 13.62
C ASN A 223 -13.45 22.14 15.12
N TYR A 224 -14.49 21.40 15.49
CA TYR A 224 -14.83 21.13 16.89
C TYR A 224 -13.69 20.46 17.66
N TYR A 225 -13.07 19.41 17.10
CA TYR A 225 -11.96 18.73 17.75
C TYR A 225 -10.69 19.59 17.84
N ASN A 226 -10.40 20.39 16.81
CA ASN A 226 -9.28 21.33 16.80
C ASN A 226 -9.43 22.44 17.86
N GLU A 227 -10.64 22.94 18.09
CA GLU A 227 -10.88 23.91 19.16
C GLU A 227 -10.75 23.28 20.55
N LYS A 228 -11.17 22.02 20.69
CA LYS A 228 -11.06 21.27 21.95
C LYS A 228 -9.61 20.94 22.28
N SER A 229 -8.79 20.59 21.30
CA SER A 229 -7.36 20.32 21.50
C SER A 229 -6.59 21.58 21.88
N LYS A 230 -6.82 22.71 21.21
CA LYS A 230 -6.22 24.02 21.54
C LYS A 230 -6.52 24.48 22.97
N LYS A 231 -7.68 24.13 23.53
CA LYS A 231 -8.02 24.43 24.94
C LYS A 231 -7.28 23.56 25.95
N ASN A 232 -6.71 22.44 25.51
CA ASN A 232 -6.02 21.45 26.35
C ASN A 232 -4.49 21.46 26.18
N GLU A 233 -3.92 22.29 25.29
CA GLU A 233 -2.47 22.38 25.12
C GLU A 233 -1.81 23.12 26.29
N SER A 234 -0.99 22.40 27.06
CA SER A 234 0.01 23.01 27.93
C SER A 234 1.21 23.44 27.09
N VAL A 235 1.55 24.72 27.14
CA VAL A 235 2.69 25.30 26.42
C VAL A 235 3.98 24.67 26.96
N THR A 236 4.56 23.73 26.22
CA THR A 236 5.92 23.26 26.46
C THR A 236 6.89 24.18 25.74
N GLN A 237 7.81 24.79 26.49
CA GLN A 237 8.80 25.72 25.92
C GLN A 237 9.76 24.99 24.97
N PRO A 238 10.25 25.65 23.90
CA PRO A 238 11.22 25.04 23.01
C PRO A 238 12.54 24.82 23.74
N ILE A 239 12.98 23.56 23.81
CA ILE A 239 14.28 23.19 24.34
C ILE A 239 15.33 23.53 23.29
N TYR A 240 16.21 24.49 23.59
CA TYR A 240 17.39 24.76 22.76
C TYR A 240 18.39 23.62 22.94
N VAL A 241 18.70 22.90 21.85
CA VAL A 241 19.73 21.86 21.81
C VAL A 241 20.81 22.27 20.81
N ALA A 242 22.08 22.10 21.19
CA ALA A 242 23.26 22.40 20.36
C ALA A 242 23.19 21.74 18.96
N PRO A 243 23.89 22.27 17.93
CA PRO A 243 23.75 21.85 16.53
C PRO A 243 24.48 20.54 16.25
N LEU A 244 24.06 19.45 16.90
CA LEU A 244 24.38 18.10 16.47
C LEU A 244 23.36 17.69 15.40
N PRO A 245 23.77 16.87 14.40
CA PRO A 245 22.86 16.38 13.37
C PRO A 245 21.69 15.64 14.01
N TYR A 246 20.50 15.80 13.42
CA TYR A 246 19.30 15.07 13.82
C TYR A 246 19.40 13.63 13.34
N LEU A 247 19.19 12.65 14.22
CA LEU A 247 19.15 11.25 13.83
C LEU A 247 17.75 10.91 13.30
N HIS A 248 17.64 10.75 11.99
CA HIS A 248 16.39 10.38 11.33
C HIS A 248 16.10 8.89 11.51
N ALA A 249 14.84 8.54 11.73
CA ALA A 249 14.38 7.14 11.76
C ALA A 249 14.06 6.61 10.35
N SER A 250 14.89 6.93 9.35
CA SER A 250 14.75 6.40 8.00
C SER A 250 15.22 4.94 7.92
N TYR A 251 14.78 4.20 6.90
CA TYR A 251 15.23 2.83 6.67
C TYR A 251 16.75 2.73 6.51
N GLU A 252 17.36 3.71 5.83
CA GLU A 252 18.81 3.78 5.62
C GLU A 252 19.57 3.93 6.94
N GLU A 253 19.12 4.84 7.81
CA GLU A 253 19.74 5.08 9.12
C GLU A 253 19.54 3.89 10.07
N MET A 254 18.37 3.26 10.06
CA MET A 254 18.11 2.04 10.83
C MET A 254 18.97 0.87 10.33
N TYR A 255 19.13 0.69 9.02
CA TYR A 255 20.01 -0.33 8.44
C TYR A 255 21.49 -0.08 8.80
N ASN A 256 21.96 1.16 8.69
CA ASN A 256 23.34 1.51 9.04
C ASN A 256 23.61 1.32 10.52
N TYR A 257 22.65 1.66 11.38
CA TYR A 257 22.71 1.37 12.81
C TYR A 257 22.77 -0.14 13.07
N ALA A 258 21.87 -0.93 12.47
CA ALA A 258 21.84 -2.39 12.61
C ALA A 258 23.19 -3.01 12.19
N ARG A 259 23.73 -2.63 11.03
CA ARG A 259 25.02 -3.15 10.55
C ARG A 259 26.17 -2.87 11.51
N ALA A 260 26.14 -1.74 12.21
CA ALA A 260 27.21 -1.32 13.12
C ALA A 260 27.05 -1.83 14.55
N ASN A 261 25.82 -2.10 15.01
CA ASN A 261 25.52 -2.31 16.42
C ASN A 261 24.70 -3.58 16.73
N GLU A 262 24.11 -4.23 15.72
CA GLU A 262 23.37 -5.48 15.90
C GLU A 262 24.34 -6.66 15.89
N ASN A 263 24.14 -7.60 16.81
CA ASN A 263 24.97 -8.82 16.91
C ASN A 263 24.25 -10.06 16.38
N ASP A 264 22.92 -10.01 16.29
CA ASP A 264 22.14 -11.11 15.75
C ASP A 264 22.19 -11.11 14.22
N LYS A 265 22.84 -12.14 13.66
CA LYS A 265 22.97 -12.37 12.22
C LYS A 265 21.62 -12.33 11.48
N HIS A 266 20.54 -12.78 12.12
CA HIS A 266 19.21 -12.81 11.51
C HIS A 266 18.65 -11.40 11.37
N PHE A 267 18.80 -10.56 12.40
CA PHE A 267 18.33 -9.17 12.30
C PHE A 267 19.15 -8.37 11.30
N ILE A 268 20.46 -8.55 11.23
CA ILE A 268 21.29 -7.92 10.20
C ILE A 268 20.76 -8.27 8.80
N GLU A 269 20.45 -9.55 8.57
CA GLU A 269 19.92 -10.03 7.29
C GLU A 269 18.50 -9.52 7.02
N LEU A 270 17.61 -9.49 8.02
CA LEU A 270 16.25 -8.94 7.86
C LEU A 270 16.26 -7.44 7.59
N PHE A 271 17.16 -6.68 8.21
CA PHE A 271 17.34 -5.27 7.89
C PHE A 271 17.89 -5.08 6.46
N ARG A 272 18.75 -5.98 5.97
CA ARG A 272 19.22 -5.98 4.57
C ARG A 272 18.08 -6.26 3.60
N ILE A 273 17.32 -7.33 3.81
CA ILE A 273 16.16 -7.70 2.97
C ILE A 273 15.14 -6.56 2.97
N ASN A 274 14.79 -6.03 4.14
CA ASN A 274 13.86 -4.91 4.25
C ASN A 274 14.38 -3.66 3.52
N LYS A 275 15.67 -3.35 3.57
CA LYS A 275 16.26 -2.26 2.78
C LYS A 275 16.10 -2.51 1.28
N GLU A 276 16.32 -3.72 0.80
CA GLU A 276 16.15 -4.08 -0.61
C GLU A 276 14.68 -4.00 -1.06
N MET A 277 13.75 -4.47 -0.24
CA MET A 277 12.31 -4.37 -0.51
C MET A 277 11.77 -2.94 -0.49
N ASN A 278 12.36 -2.04 0.31
CA ASN A 278 11.97 -0.63 0.35
C ASN A 278 12.71 0.23 -0.69
N LYS A 279 13.87 -0.20 -1.20
CA LYS A 279 14.53 0.44 -2.36
C LYS A 279 13.66 0.38 -3.62
N THR A 280 12.86 -0.67 -3.78
CA THR A 280 11.84 -0.75 -4.85
C THR A 280 10.66 0.21 -4.66
N GLN A 281 10.55 0.89 -3.51
CA GLN A 281 9.54 1.91 -3.24
C GLN A 281 10.09 3.36 -3.23
N GLU A 282 11.39 3.57 -2.99
CA GLU A 282 12.02 4.88 -2.93
C GLU A 282 13.25 5.00 -3.87
N SER A 283 13.05 5.13 -5.18
CA SER A 283 14.05 5.78 -6.04
C SER A 283 13.47 6.36 -7.34
N TYR A 284 13.31 7.68 -7.38
CA TYR A 284 13.32 8.45 -8.61
C TYR A 284 14.47 9.45 -8.56
N SER A 285 15.59 9.10 -9.18
CA SER A 285 16.26 9.90 -10.23
C SER A 285 17.56 9.20 -10.62
N MET A 286 17.64 8.83 -11.91
CA MET A 286 18.60 7.92 -12.56
C MET A 286 18.27 6.43 -12.42
N ILE A 287 18.17 5.74 -13.57
CA ILE A 287 18.17 4.27 -13.64
C ILE A 287 19.46 3.80 -12.96
N SER A 288 19.32 3.08 -11.86
CA SER A 288 20.45 2.55 -11.10
C SER A 288 21.13 1.40 -11.85
N ASP A 289 22.40 1.16 -11.57
CA ASP A 289 23.12 0.02 -12.12
C ASP A 289 22.47 -1.31 -11.71
N ASP A 290 21.83 -1.37 -10.52
CA ASP A 290 21.09 -2.54 -10.03
C ASP A 290 19.83 -2.83 -10.90
N GLU A 291 19.10 -1.79 -11.33
CA GLU A 291 17.94 -1.94 -12.24
C GLU A 291 18.35 -2.43 -13.63
N ILE A 292 19.49 -1.93 -14.13
CA ILE A 292 20.09 -2.40 -15.38
C ILE A 292 20.46 -3.88 -15.26
N ASP A 293 21.14 -4.27 -14.18
CA ASP A 293 21.52 -5.67 -13.95
C ASP A 293 20.30 -6.58 -13.85
N HIS A 294 19.22 -6.13 -13.21
CA HIS A 294 17.96 -6.86 -13.15
C HIS A 294 17.34 -7.04 -14.53
N ALA A 295 17.25 -5.97 -15.32
CA ALA A 295 16.72 -6.01 -16.69
C ALA A 295 17.55 -6.96 -17.58
N VAL A 296 18.88 -6.91 -17.49
CA VAL A 296 19.77 -7.83 -18.22
C VAL A 296 19.55 -9.27 -17.78
N TYR A 297 19.46 -9.53 -16.47
CA TYR A 297 19.24 -10.89 -15.95
C TYR A 297 17.91 -11.46 -16.43
N LEU A 298 16.84 -10.66 -16.42
CA LEU A 298 15.54 -11.05 -16.93
C LEU A 298 15.61 -11.39 -18.42
N LEU A 299 16.18 -10.49 -19.23
CA LEU A 299 16.23 -10.65 -20.68
C LEU A 299 17.16 -11.77 -21.15
N LYS A 300 18.17 -12.15 -20.36
CA LYS A 300 19.01 -13.34 -20.61
C LYS A 300 18.20 -14.64 -20.59
N GLU A 301 17.18 -14.69 -19.76
CA GLU A 301 16.28 -15.83 -19.60
C GLU A 301 15.04 -15.72 -20.51
N ALA A 302 15.07 -14.82 -21.49
CA ALA A 302 13.93 -14.60 -22.37
C ALA A 302 13.63 -15.82 -23.26
N GLU A 303 12.42 -16.34 -23.17
CA GLU A 303 11.99 -17.51 -23.95
C GLU A 303 11.50 -17.16 -25.35
N PHE A 304 11.24 -15.86 -25.60
CA PHE A 304 10.79 -15.33 -26.90
C PHE A 304 11.57 -14.07 -27.28
N PRO A 305 11.62 -13.73 -28.59
CA PRO A 305 12.39 -12.58 -29.06
C PRO A 305 11.92 -11.27 -28.43
N VAL A 306 12.88 -10.48 -27.92
CA VAL A 306 12.66 -9.12 -27.41
C VAL A 306 13.37 -8.13 -28.33
N VAL A 307 12.66 -7.11 -28.81
CA VAL A 307 13.19 -6.12 -29.76
C VAL A 307 13.54 -4.84 -29.02
N MET A 308 14.77 -4.37 -29.21
CA MET A 308 15.25 -3.13 -28.60
C MET A 308 14.83 -1.88 -29.39
N PRO A 309 14.14 -0.90 -28.79
CA PRO A 309 13.74 0.30 -29.49
C PRO A 309 14.97 1.15 -29.86
N GLY A 310 15.13 1.44 -31.16
CA GLY A 310 16.35 2.04 -31.70
C GLY A 310 16.49 3.56 -31.55
N ASN A 311 15.51 4.26 -30.97
CA ASN A 311 15.42 5.73 -30.96
C ASN A 311 15.49 6.35 -29.55
N THR A 312 16.11 5.67 -28.58
CA THR A 312 16.22 6.15 -27.19
C THR A 312 17.59 5.79 -26.61
N ASP A 313 17.96 6.37 -25.45
CA ASP A 313 19.16 5.95 -24.72
C ASP A 313 19.12 4.44 -24.47
N TRP A 314 20.28 3.77 -24.54
CA TRP A 314 20.33 2.31 -24.44
C TRP A 314 19.84 1.80 -23.08
N ARG A 315 19.95 2.59 -22.00
CA ARG A 315 19.41 2.23 -20.68
C ARG A 315 17.89 2.29 -20.69
N ASP A 316 17.32 3.36 -21.21
CA ASP A 316 15.86 3.50 -21.36
C ASP A 316 15.29 2.42 -22.28
N ALA A 317 15.99 2.12 -23.38
CA ALA A 317 15.62 1.04 -24.30
C ALA A 317 15.64 -0.32 -23.60
N LEU A 318 16.68 -0.59 -22.79
CA LEU A 318 16.79 -1.83 -22.03
C LEU A 318 15.64 -1.98 -21.04
N MET A 319 15.34 -0.92 -20.27
CA MET A 319 14.25 -0.93 -19.30
C MET A 319 12.89 -1.14 -19.96
N LYS A 320 12.64 -0.45 -21.08
CA LYS A 320 11.41 -0.64 -21.88
C LYS A 320 11.29 -2.07 -22.36
N CYS A 321 12.36 -2.67 -22.89
CA CYS A 321 12.36 -4.07 -23.32
C CYS A 321 12.07 -5.03 -22.18
N SER A 322 12.72 -4.85 -21.02
CA SER A 322 12.47 -5.71 -19.87
C SER A 322 11.03 -5.60 -19.40
N GLN A 323 10.46 -4.40 -19.37
CA GLN A 323 9.07 -4.19 -18.99
C GLN A 323 8.11 -4.84 -20.00
N GLN A 324 8.33 -4.67 -21.31
CA GLN A 324 7.52 -5.29 -22.35
C GLN A 324 7.57 -6.82 -22.29
N TYR A 325 8.75 -7.38 -22.00
CA TYR A 325 8.92 -8.81 -21.78
C TYR A 325 8.11 -9.29 -20.56
N MET A 326 8.23 -8.60 -19.43
CA MET A 326 7.42 -8.87 -18.22
C MET A 326 5.92 -8.81 -18.52
N ASN A 327 5.47 -7.72 -19.14
CA ASN A 327 4.08 -7.51 -19.50
C ASN A 327 3.55 -8.62 -20.40
N SER A 328 4.39 -9.15 -21.31
CA SER A 328 4.03 -10.27 -22.18
C SER A 328 3.84 -11.57 -21.41
N ILE A 329 4.72 -11.86 -20.43
CA ILE A 329 4.54 -13.01 -19.52
C ILE A 329 3.23 -12.87 -18.76
N ILE A 330 3.01 -11.71 -18.12
CA ILE A 330 1.81 -11.44 -17.33
C ILE A 330 0.56 -11.55 -18.19
N ALA A 331 0.57 -10.98 -19.39
CA ALA A 331 -0.57 -11.02 -20.31
C ALA A 331 -0.92 -12.46 -20.72
N ASN A 332 0.05 -13.37 -20.80
CA ASN A 332 -0.21 -14.77 -21.10
C ASN A 332 -0.70 -15.52 -19.85
N GLU A 333 -0.15 -15.21 -18.67
CA GLU A 333 -0.53 -15.82 -17.40
C GLU A 333 -1.93 -15.39 -16.92
N LEU A 334 -2.42 -14.23 -17.37
CA LEU A 334 -3.76 -13.72 -17.07
C LEU A 334 -4.86 -14.71 -17.43
N ASP A 335 -4.69 -15.48 -18.51
CA ASP A 335 -5.67 -16.50 -18.91
C ASP A 335 -5.79 -17.58 -17.83
N VAL A 336 -4.67 -18.02 -17.25
CA VAL A 336 -4.66 -19.04 -16.19
C VAL A 336 -5.27 -18.51 -14.90
N VAL A 337 -4.91 -17.27 -14.52
CA VAL A 337 -5.49 -16.61 -13.34
C VAL A 337 -6.99 -16.40 -13.51
N TYR A 338 -7.44 -16.08 -14.72
CA TYR A 338 -8.87 -15.92 -15.01
C TYR A 338 -9.64 -17.24 -14.95
N GLU A 339 -9.09 -18.33 -15.46
CA GLU A 339 -9.70 -19.66 -15.32
C GLU A 339 -9.80 -20.10 -13.86
N GLU A 340 -8.76 -19.87 -13.06
CA GLU A 340 -8.80 -20.12 -11.61
C GLU A 340 -9.86 -19.26 -10.91
N TYR A 341 -9.96 -17.99 -11.28
CA TYR A 341 -11.00 -17.10 -10.77
C TYR A 341 -12.41 -17.61 -11.09
N LYS A 342 -12.67 -18.04 -12.34
CA LYS A 342 -13.95 -18.64 -12.73
C LYS A 342 -14.24 -19.90 -11.92
N LEU A 343 -13.26 -20.78 -11.76
CA LEU A 343 -13.40 -21.98 -10.93
C LEU A 343 -13.80 -21.64 -9.50
N PHE A 344 -13.14 -20.65 -8.88
CA PHE A 344 -13.46 -20.19 -7.52
C PHE A 344 -14.89 -19.64 -7.41
N LEU A 345 -15.35 -18.88 -8.41
CA LEU A 345 -16.75 -18.43 -8.47
C LEU A 345 -17.73 -19.61 -8.57
N GLU A 346 -17.45 -20.60 -9.42
CA GLU A 346 -18.33 -21.75 -9.64
C GLU A 346 -18.50 -22.61 -8.38
N ILE A 347 -17.42 -22.80 -7.61
CA ILE A 347 -17.45 -23.60 -6.38
C ILE A 347 -17.81 -22.77 -5.13
N GLY A 348 -18.03 -21.46 -5.28
CA GLY A 348 -18.42 -20.56 -4.18
C GLY A 348 -17.31 -20.31 -3.15
N ILE A 349 -16.04 -20.44 -3.56
CA ILE A 349 -14.89 -20.17 -2.70
C ILE A 349 -14.38 -18.75 -2.98
N SER A 350 -14.26 -17.94 -1.93
CA SER A 350 -13.53 -16.67 -1.98
C SER A 350 -12.09 -16.90 -1.51
N ARG A 351 -11.14 -16.12 -2.05
CA ARG A 351 -9.74 -16.13 -1.59
C ARG A 351 -9.61 -15.81 -0.10
N ASN A 352 -10.44 -14.87 0.36
CA ASN A 352 -10.56 -14.55 1.78
C ASN A 352 -11.84 -15.17 2.34
N ASN A 353 -11.80 -15.57 3.60
CA ASN A 353 -13.02 -15.91 4.32
C ASN A 353 -13.92 -14.67 4.40
N ILE A 354 -15.06 -14.70 3.71
CA ILE A 354 -15.95 -13.54 3.60
C ILE A 354 -16.52 -13.12 4.97
N GLU A 355 -16.70 -14.07 5.89
CA GLU A 355 -17.18 -13.78 7.24
C GLU A 355 -16.14 -12.95 8.01
N ASP A 356 -14.87 -13.31 7.90
CA ASP A 356 -13.77 -12.57 8.54
C ASP A 356 -13.62 -11.17 7.93
N VAL A 357 -13.71 -11.05 6.60
CA VAL A 357 -13.65 -9.74 5.91
C VAL A 357 -14.80 -8.83 6.32
N LEU A 358 -16.03 -9.36 6.42
CA LEU A 358 -17.18 -8.58 6.86
C LEU A 358 -17.05 -8.17 8.33
N GLN A 359 -16.53 -9.04 9.18
CA GLN A 359 -16.24 -8.69 10.58
C GLN A 359 -15.18 -7.59 10.67
N GLU A 360 -14.15 -7.63 9.83
CA GLU A 360 -13.15 -6.57 9.77
C GLU A 360 -13.75 -5.25 9.27
N PHE A 361 -14.60 -5.30 8.23
CA PHE A 361 -15.30 -4.14 7.69
C PHE A 361 -16.21 -3.44 8.71
N GLU A 362 -16.90 -4.22 9.55
CA GLU A 362 -17.70 -3.68 10.63
C GLU A 362 -16.85 -2.93 11.67
N ASN A 363 -15.60 -3.35 11.86
CA ASN A 363 -14.69 -2.81 12.87
C ASN A 363 -13.61 -1.89 12.30
N ASP A 364 -13.65 -1.57 10.99
CA ASP A 364 -12.62 -0.77 10.32
C ASP A 364 -12.45 0.61 11.00
N PRO A 365 -11.28 0.91 11.59
CA PRO A 365 -11.08 2.13 12.36
C PRO A 365 -11.27 3.42 11.54
N ILE A 366 -10.95 3.38 10.25
CA ILE A 366 -11.02 4.54 9.35
C ILE A 366 -12.49 4.88 9.06
N SER A 367 -13.26 3.90 8.57
CA SER A 367 -14.70 4.05 8.32
C SER A 367 -15.45 4.41 9.59
N GLN A 368 -15.18 3.72 10.71
CA GLN A 368 -15.80 4.03 12.00
C GLN A 368 -15.42 5.43 12.49
N GLY A 369 -14.20 5.88 12.22
CA GLY A 369 -13.75 7.25 12.49
C GLY A 369 -14.53 8.29 11.68
N ALA A 370 -14.72 8.04 10.39
CA ALA A 370 -15.49 8.90 9.50
C ALA A 370 -16.96 8.99 9.92
N ILE A 371 -17.61 7.84 10.17
CA ILE A 371 -19.01 7.78 10.64
C ILE A 371 -19.18 8.58 11.94
N ARG A 372 -18.32 8.36 12.94
CA ARG A 372 -18.38 9.12 14.20
C ARG A 372 -18.25 10.63 13.97
N SER A 373 -17.38 11.03 13.06
CA SER A 373 -17.16 12.44 12.75
C SER A 373 -18.37 13.05 12.02
N ILE A 374 -18.95 12.36 11.04
CA ILE A 374 -20.17 12.80 10.34
C ILE A 374 -21.33 12.95 11.32
N LEU A 375 -21.59 11.93 12.16
CA LEU A 375 -22.65 11.98 13.16
C LEU A 375 -22.43 13.12 14.17
N LYS A 376 -21.17 13.41 14.52
CA LYS A 376 -20.85 14.56 15.38
C LYS A 376 -21.13 15.89 14.71
N GLY A 377 -20.79 16.03 13.42
CA GLY A 377 -21.12 17.21 12.63
C GLY A 377 -22.62 17.48 12.60
N ARG A 378 -23.43 16.44 12.36
CA ARG A 378 -24.90 16.51 12.39
C ARG A 378 -25.46 16.92 13.75
N GLU A 379 -24.95 16.34 14.83
CA GLU A 379 -25.31 16.73 16.19
C GLU A 379 -25.08 18.22 16.44
N ILE A 380 -23.93 18.75 16.00
CA ILE A 380 -23.58 20.17 16.15
C ILE A 380 -24.54 21.06 15.34
N CYS A 381 -25.00 20.60 14.17
CA CYS A 381 -26.02 21.28 13.37
C CYS A 381 -27.44 21.19 13.98
N GLY A 382 -27.64 20.42 15.05
CA GLY A 382 -28.97 20.18 15.63
C GLY A 382 -29.81 19.17 14.84
N GLU A 383 -29.18 18.38 13.98
CA GLU A 383 -29.82 17.37 13.14
C GLU A 383 -29.81 15.97 13.82
N PRO A 384 -30.69 15.04 13.39
CA PRO A 384 -30.65 13.67 13.87
C PRO A 384 -29.29 12.99 13.61
N GLN A 385 -28.80 12.24 14.60
CA GLN A 385 -27.56 11.46 14.50
C GLN A 385 -27.80 10.15 13.71
N ASN A 386 -28.07 10.28 12.42
CA ASN A 386 -28.18 9.19 11.46
C ASN A 386 -27.40 9.54 10.17
N LEU A 387 -27.25 8.57 9.27
CA LEU A 387 -26.61 8.75 7.96
C LEU A 387 -27.62 9.04 6.83
N ASP A 388 -28.78 9.59 7.20
CA ASP A 388 -29.83 9.96 6.24
C ASP A 388 -29.54 11.37 5.71
N PHE A 389 -28.91 11.41 4.53
CA PHE A 389 -28.41 12.59 3.82
C PHE A 389 -29.42 13.27 2.90
#